data_AF-A0A951KPH3-F1
#
_entry.id   AF-A0A951KPH3-F1
#
_cell.length_a   1.000
_cell.length_b   1.000
_cell.length_c   1.000
_cell.angle_alpha   90.00
_cell.angle_beta   90.00
_cell.angle_gamma   90.00
#
_symmetry.space_group_name_H-M   'P 1'
#
loop_
_entity.id
_entity.type
_entity.pdbx_description
1 polymer ?
#
loop_
_entity_poly.entity_id
_entity_poly.type
_entity_poly.pdbx_seq_one_letter_code
_entity_poly.pdbx_strand_id
1 'polypeptide(L)'
;MRRYHSPKDYLDAARDPATSAEELRSLAGSVYDFVRYAVAEHPRTEADVLAALIPQQIESWYEQQLADALVRHPNTPAQGLRVLAGRLPPVLNRGRNHDNGLRAGIALCDNPHTPLDAIQAMLEDRHVSTDFRRMVARKTTRVDVLQFLQNDRSDVVRKYADERLVAGVRSEKQ
;
A
#
# COMPACT_ATOMS: atom_id res chain seq x y z
N MET A 1 -10.52 24.85 25.46
CA MET A 1 -10.42 23.54 26.15
C MET A 1 -9.78 22.55 25.20
N ARG A 2 -8.84 21.71 25.66
CA ARG A 2 -8.37 20.58 24.84
C ARG A 2 -9.51 19.57 24.74
N ARG A 3 -9.88 19.19 23.51
CA ARG A 3 -10.97 18.25 23.23
C ARG A 3 -10.68 16.83 23.72
N TYR A 4 -9.39 16.48 23.80
CA TYR A 4 -8.90 15.17 24.20
C TYR A 4 -7.90 15.31 25.35
N HIS A 5 -7.96 14.40 26.31
CA HIS A 5 -7.18 14.44 27.55
C HIS A 5 -6.24 13.24 27.68
N SER A 6 -6.46 12.18 26.91
CA SER A 6 -5.61 10.99 26.89
C SER A 6 -5.33 10.50 25.46
N PRO A 7 -4.24 9.75 25.21
CA PRO A 7 -3.98 9.13 23.91
C PRO A 7 -5.12 8.19 23.47
N LYS A 8 -5.83 7.60 24.43
CA LYS A 8 -7.00 6.77 24.17
C LYS A 8 -8.16 7.59 23.62
N ASP A 9 -8.40 8.80 24.12
CA ASP A 9 -9.49 9.66 23.63
C ASP A 9 -9.29 10.00 22.15
N TYR A 10 -8.05 10.28 21.74
CA TYR A 10 -7.69 10.50 20.34
C TYR A 10 -7.98 9.26 19.47
N LEU A 11 -7.65 8.07 19.97
CA LEU A 11 -7.87 6.82 19.24
C LEU A 11 -9.36 6.49 19.14
N ASP A 12 -10.12 6.68 20.22
CA ASP A 12 -11.55 6.44 20.23
C ASP A 12 -12.26 7.37 19.22
N ALA A 13 -11.88 8.65 19.19
CA ALA A 13 -12.40 9.58 18.18
C ALA A 13 -11.98 9.19 16.76
N ALA A 14 -10.73 8.79 16.52
CA ALA A 14 -10.29 8.37 15.18
C ALA A 14 -11.00 7.10 14.67
N ARG A 15 -11.54 6.27 15.57
CA ARG A 15 -12.27 5.03 15.24
C ARG A 15 -13.79 5.19 15.21
N ASP A 16 -14.32 6.28 15.76
CA ASP A 16 -15.76 6.51 15.79
C ASP A 16 -16.27 6.80 14.37
N PRO A 17 -17.18 5.98 13.80
CA PRO A 17 -17.76 6.21 12.49
C PRO A 17 -18.49 7.55 12.35
N ALA A 18 -18.91 8.17 13.47
CA ALA A 18 -19.59 9.46 13.51
C ALA A 18 -18.62 10.66 13.47
N THR A 19 -17.31 10.43 13.56
CA THR A 19 -16.29 11.49 13.52
C THR A 19 -16.36 12.28 12.22
N SER A 20 -16.33 13.61 12.34
CA SER A 20 -16.45 14.51 11.20
C SER A 20 -15.17 14.55 10.36
N ALA A 21 -15.28 14.94 9.08
CA ALA A 21 -14.12 15.10 8.20
C ALA A 21 -13.09 16.12 8.73
N GLU A 22 -13.56 17.23 9.31
CA GLU A 22 -12.70 18.24 9.94
C GLU A 22 -11.94 17.68 11.15
N GLU A 23 -12.61 16.86 11.94
CA GLU A 23 -12.01 16.20 13.10
C GLU A 23 -10.99 15.15 12.70
N LEU A 24 -11.27 14.32 11.69
CA LEU A 24 -10.29 13.39 11.10
C LEU A 24 -9.05 14.13 10.58
N ARG A 25 -9.23 15.29 9.92
CA ARG A 25 -8.12 16.13 9.46
C ARG A 25 -7.27 16.65 10.62
N SER A 26 -7.90 17.04 11.73
CA SER A 26 -7.17 17.42 12.95
C SER A 26 -6.42 16.22 13.56
N LEU A 27 -7.06 15.05 13.63
CA LEU A 27 -6.48 13.82 14.17
C LEU A 27 -5.34 13.27 13.31
N ALA A 28 -5.31 13.55 12.00
CA ALA A 28 -4.21 13.19 11.11
C ALA A 28 -2.88 13.86 11.52
N GLY A 29 -2.95 15.02 12.20
CA GLY A 29 -1.80 15.71 12.78
C GLY A 29 -1.39 15.21 14.17
N SER A 30 -1.98 14.11 14.66
CA SER A 30 -1.69 13.58 15.99
C SER A 30 -0.23 13.15 16.13
N VAL A 31 0.35 13.41 17.31
CA VAL A 31 1.68 12.92 17.69
C VAL A 31 1.71 11.40 17.89
N TYR A 32 0.54 10.78 18.05
CA TYR A 32 0.41 9.35 18.27
C TYR A 32 0.24 8.62 16.95
N ASP A 33 1.21 7.79 16.63
CA ASP A 33 1.27 6.93 15.46
C ASP A 33 -0.02 6.11 15.29
N PHE A 34 -0.46 5.39 16.31
CA PHE A 34 -1.68 4.58 16.24
C PHE A 34 -2.96 5.40 15.95
N VAL A 35 -2.98 6.70 16.25
CA VAL A 35 -4.10 7.59 15.89
C VAL A 35 -4.05 7.93 14.40
N ARG A 36 -2.88 8.28 13.87
CA ARG A 36 -2.70 8.55 12.43
C ARG A 36 -3.02 7.32 11.59
N TYR A 37 -2.67 6.12 12.07
CA TYR A 37 -3.09 4.86 11.47
C TYR A 37 -4.61 4.66 11.50
N ALA A 38 -5.26 4.91 12.64
CA ALA A 38 -6.72 4.82 12.73
C ALA A 38 -7.42 5.80 11.77
N VAL A 39 -6.88 7.01 11.59
CA VAL A 39 -7.38 7.96 10.58
C VAL A 39 -7.19 7.41 9.17
N ALA A 40 -6.05 6.79 8.84
CA ALA A 40 -5.84 6.17 7.53
C ALA A 40 -6.78 4.98 7.25
N GLU A 41 -7.20 4.24 8.28
CA GLU A 41 -8.19 3.16 8.16
C GLU A 41 -9.63 3.66 8.13
N HIS A 42 -9.88 4.89 8.60
CA HIS A 42 -11.24 5.38 8.75
C HIS A 42 -11.89 5.60 7.37
N PRO A 43 -13.03 4.94 7.07
CA PRO A 43 -13.59 4.84 5.71
C PRO A 43 -14.04 6.18 5.11
N ARG A 44 -14.24 7.20 5.96
CA ARG A 44 -14.64 8.56 5.55
C ARG A 44 -13.47 9.53 5.45
N THR A 45 -12.22 9.08 5.62
CA THR A 45 -11.07 9.97 5.49
C THR A 45 -10.92 10.45 4.05
N GLU A 46 -10.78 11.77 3.90
CA GLU A 46 -10.71 12.46 2.62
C GLU A 46 -9.35 12.28 1.94
N ALA A 47 -9.33 12.36 0.61
CA ALA A 47 -8.17 12.05 -0.21
C ALA A 47 -6.94 12.92 0.10
N ASP A 48 -7.15 14.21 0.42
CA ASP A 48 -6.07 15.13 0.79
C ASP A 48 -5.48 14.81 2.17
N VAL A 49 -6.31 14.38 3.13
CA VAL A 49 -5.86 13.90 4.44
C VAL A 49 -5.05 12.62 4.29
N LEU A 50 -5.51 11.66 3.48
CA LEU A 50 -4.74 10.44 3.17
C LEU A 50 -3.40 10.76 2.51
N ALA A 51 -3.37 11.71 1.57
CA ALA A 51 -2.13 12.15 0.93
C ALA A 51 -1.15 12.77 1.93
N ALA A 52 -1.64 13.56 2.90
CA ALA A 52 -0.83 14.16 3.95
C ALA A 52 -0.28 13.15 4.96
N LEU A 53 -0.94 11.98 5.11
CA LEU A 53 -0.51 10.90 5.99
C LEU A 53 0.61 10.03 5.41
N ILE A 54 0.94 10.18 4.11
CA ILE A 54 1.99 9.36 3.48
C ILE A 54 3.33 9.64 4.17
N PRO A 55 3.96 8.62 4.79
CA PRO A 55 5.18 8.81 5.54
C PRO A 55 6.33 9.18 4.61
N GLN A 56 7.24 10.04 5.06
CA GLN A 56 8.37 10.52 4.24
C GLN A 56 9.31 9.38 3.81
N GLN A 57 9.46 8.38 4.69
CA GLN A 57 10.21 7.15 4.46
C GLN A 57 9.43 5.97 5.05
N ILE A 58 9.69 4.76 4.56
CA ILE A 58 9.03 3.54 5.03
C ILE A 58 10.11 2.58 5.48
N GLU A 59 10.38 2.55 6.78
CA GLU A 59 11.43 1.71 7.37
C GLU A 59 10.91 0.98 8.60
N SER A 60 10.29 1.71 9.52
CA SER A 60 9.73 1.18 10.75
C SER A 60 8.50 0.31 10.49
N TRP A 61 8.20 -0.56 11.45
CA TRP A 61 6.98 -1.36 11.44
C TRP A 61 5.71 -0.50 11.29
N TYR A 62 5.69 0.67 11.93
CA TYR A 62 4.55 1.58 11.92
C TYR A 62 4.36 2.24 10.55
N GLU A 63 5.42 2.77 9.94
CA GLU A 63 5.33 3.39 8.61
C GLU A 63 4.91 2.38 7.55
N GLN A 64 5.39 1.13 7.66
CA GLN A 64 4.95 0.04 6.80
C GLN A 64 3.47 -0.30 7.01
N GLN A 65 2.99 -0.29 8.25
CA GLN A 65 1.58 -0.55 8.56
C GLN A 65 0.68 0.56 8.03
N LEU A 66 1.10 1.82 8.20
CA LEU A 66 0.42 2.99 7.66
C LEU A 66 0.39 2.94 6.11
N ALA A 67 1.49 2.54 5.47
CA ALA A 67 1.52 2.36 4.03
C ALA A 67 0.53 1.29 3.54
N ASP A 68 0.42 0.14 4.23
CA ASP A 68 -0.58 -0.90 3.88
C ASP A 68 -2.02 -0.36 3.99
N ALA A 69 -2.33 0.41 5.05
CA ALA A 69 -3.64 1.05 5.21
C ALA A 69 -3.93 2.04 4.07
N LEU A 70 -2.99 2.93 3.77
CA LEU A 70 -3.13 3.93 2.72
C LEU A 70 -3.31 3.29 1.34
N VAL A 71 -2.52 2.27 0.99
CA VAL A 71 -2.65 1.57 -0.30
C VAL A 71 -4.01 0.90 -0.48
N ARG A 72 -4.59 0.38 0.60
CA ARG A 72 -5.89 -0.30 0.59
C ARG A 72 -7.07 0.65 0.67
N HIS A 73 -6.85 1.89 1.10
CA HIS A 73 -7.93 2.83 1.28
C HIS A 73 -8.48 3.30 -0.08
N PRO A 74 -9.81 3.18 -0.32
CA PRO A 74 -10.41 3.47 -1.63
C PRO A 74 -10.26 4.92 -2.08
N ASN A 75 -10.14 5.85 -1.12
CA ASN A 75 -9.97 7.28 -1.40
C ASN A 75 -8.51 7.73 -1.54
N THR A 76 -7.51 6.83 -1.43
CA THR A 76 -6.12 7.25 -1.59
C THR A 76 -5.88 7.68 -3.04
N PRO A 77 -5.45 8.93 -3.29
CA PRO A 77 -5.34 9.44 -4.64
C PRO A 77 -4.22 8.74 -5.41
N ALA A 78 -4.36 8.64 -6.73
CA ALA A 78 -3.38 7.99 -7.60
C ALA A 78 -1.96 8.57 -7.45
N GLN A 79 -1.85 9.89 -7.25
CA GLN A 79 -0.57 10.54 -6.97
C GLN A 79 0.03 10.10 -5.63
N GLY A 80 -0.81 9.85 -4.61
CA GLY A 80 -0.37 9.28 -3.34
C GLY A 80 0.14 7.85 -3.50
N LEU A 81 -0.56 7.02 -4.28
CA LEU A 81 -0.12 5.67 -4.63
C LEU A 81 1.24 5.68 -5.36
N ARG A 82 1.46 6.63 -6.28
CA ARG A 82 2.77 6.81 -6.93
C ARG A 82 3.87 7.15 -5.94
N VAL A 83 3.61 8.04 -4.98
CA VAL A 83 4.59 8.38 -3.94
C VAL A 83 4.92 7.17 -3.06
N LEU A 84 3.89 6.39 -2.67
CA LEU A 84 4.08 5.13 -1.92
C LEU A 84 4.92 4.12 -2.72
N ALA A 85 4.66 3.96 -4.02
CA ALA A 85 5.44 3.07 -4.89
C ALA A 85 6.93 3.43 -4.90
N GLY A 86 7.26 4.73 -4.87
CA GLY A 86 8.64 5.21 -4.79
C GLY A 86 9.31 5.05 -3.41
N ARG A 87 8.52 4.90 -2.33
CA ARG A 87 9.01 4.83 -0.94
C ARG A 87 9.08 3.43 -0.35
N LEU A 88 8.33 2.48 -0.92
CA LEU A 88 8.33 1.09 -0.49
C LEU A 88 9.61 0.28 -0.79
N PRO A 89 10.41 0.52 -1.85
CA PRO A 89 11.50 -0.39 -2.23
C PRO A 89 12.45 -0.84 -1.10
N PRO A 90 12.85 0.02 -0.14
CA PRO A 90 13.72 -0.39 0.98
C PRO A 90 13.17 -1.57 1.81
N VAL A 91 11.85 -1.74 1.87
CA VAL A 91 11.17 -2.80 2.64
C VAL A 91 10.61 -3.94 1.77
N LEU A 92 10.81 -3.93 0.44
CA LEU A 92 10.32 -4.99 -0.47
C LEU A 92 11.33 -6.14 -0.66
N ASN A 93 11.88 -6.60 0.46
CA ASN A 93 12.82 -7.71 0.54
C ASN A 93 12.53 -8.59 1.75
N ARG A 94 13.21 -9.73 1.88
CA ARG A 94 13.07 -10.66 3.02
C ARG A 94 13.79 -10.20 4.29
N GLY A 95 13.79 -8.90 4.55
CA GLY A 95 14.29 -8.32 5.79
C GLY A 95 13.41 -8.72 6.97
N ARG A 96 14.01 -8.71 8.17
CA ARG A 96 13.26 -8.91 9.41
C ARG A 96 12.25 -7.77 9.55
N ASN A 97 11.00 -8.09 9.92
CA ASN A 97 9.91 -7.12 10.13
C ASN A 97 9.49 -6.34 8.87
N HIS A 98 9.65 -6.91 7.68
CA HIS A 98 9.19 -6.29 6.42
C HIS A 98 7.79 -6.77 5.99
N ASP A 99 7.10 -7.56 6.82
CA ASP A 99 5.82 -8.20 6.44
C ASP A 99 4.75 -7.19 6.03
N ASN A 100 4.67 -6.04 6.73
CA ASN A 100 3.73 -4.97 6.37
C ASN A 100 4.12 -4.28 5.06
N GLY A 101 5.42 -4.05 4.83
CA GLY A 101 5.93 -3.50 3.57
C GLY A 101 5.64 -4.43 2.38
N LEU A 102 5.87 -5.73 2.54
CA LEU A 102 5.54 -6.74 1.53
C LEU A 102 4.03 -6.79 1.24
N ARG A 103 3.18 -6.69 2.27
CA ARG A 103 1.72 -6.61 2.12
C ARG A 103 1.29 -5.36 1.36
N ALA A 104 1.84 -4.20 1.74
CA ALA A 104 1.57 -2.92 1.09
C ALA A 104 1.99 -2.95 -0.38
N GLY A 105 3.19 -3.47 -0.69
CA GLY A 105 3.67 -3.60 -2.06
C GLY A 105 2.81 -4.53 -2.92
N ILE A 106 2.36 -5.67 -2.38
CA ILE A 106 1.44 -6.56 -3.11
C ILE A 106 0.10 -5.86 -3.37
N ALA A 107 -0.46 -5.20 -2.35
CA ALA A 107 -1.71 -4.46 -2.50
C ALA A 107 -1.57 -3.34 -3.53
N LEU A 108 -0.42 -2.68 -3.59
CA LEU A 108 -0.15 -1.58 -4.53
C LEU A 108 -0.11 -2.10 -5.98
N CYS A 109 0.52 -3.26 -6.19
CA CYS A 109 0.55 -3.95 -7.49
C CYS A 109 -0.81 -4.54 -7.92
N ASP A 110 -1.78 -4.65 -7.01
CA ASP A 110 -3.12 -5.16 -7.29
C ASP A 110 -4.17 -4.04 -7.33
N ASN A 111 -3.85 -2.87 -6.78
CA ASN A 111 -4.75 -1.73 -6.73
C ASN A 111 -4.96 -1.16 -8.15
N PRO A 112 -6.21 -1.05 -8.64
CA PRO A 112 -6.52 -0.60 -10.00
C PRO A 112 -6.24 0.89 -10.23
N HIS A 113 -6.11 1.70 -9.17
CA HIS A 113 -5.81 3.12 -9.24
C HIS A 113 -4.31 3.43 -9.17
N THR A 114 -3.46 2.44 -8.90
CA THR A 114 -2.01 2.64 -8.98
C THR A 114 -1.60 2.73 -10.45
N PRO A 115 -0.93 3.81 -10.88
CA PRO A 115 -0.41 3.90 -12.24
C PRO A 115 0.60 2.78 -12.55
N LEU A 116 0.50 2.17 -13.74
CA LEU A 116 1.37 1.05 -14.13
C LEU A 116 2.85 1.44 -14.15
N ASP A 117 3.18 2.63 -14.64
CA ASP A 117 4.55 3.17 -14.69
C ASP A 117 5.17 3.28 -13.28
N ALA A 118 4.37 3.63 -12.28
CA ALA A 118 4.83 3.67 -10.89
C ALA A 118 5.12 2.25 -10.35
N ILE A 119 4.30 1.27 -10.71
CA ILE A 119 4.55 -0.15 -10.36
C ILE A 119 5.83 -0.64 -11.04
N GLN A 120 6.02 -0.35 -12.33
CA GLN A 120 7.20 -0.77 -13.08
C GLN A 120 8.47 -0.21 -12.46
N ALA A 121 8.52 1.10 -12.21
CA ALA A 121 9.65 1.75 -11.56
C ALA A 121 9.97 1.14 -10.18
N MET A 122 8.94 0.84 -9.38
CA MET A 122 9.12 0.17 -8.08
C MET A 122 9.71 -1.23 -8.25
N LEU A 123 9.19 -2.06 -9.16
CA LEU A 123 9.65 -3.44 -9.34
C LEU A 123 11.06 -3.52 -9.93
N GLU A 124 11.45 -2.53 -10.74
CA GLU A 124 12.80 -2.42 -11.32
C GLU A 124 13.86 -2.00 -10.31
N ASP A 125 13.47 -1.29 -9.24
CA ASP A 125 14.37 -0.80 -8.20
C ASP A 125 15.27 -1.92 -7.64
N ARG A 126 16.54 -1.56 -7.43
CA ARG A 126 17.59 -2.50 -7.01
C ARG A 126 17.36 -3.11 -5.63
N HIS A 127 16.61 -2.44 -4.75
CA HIS A 127 16.31 -2.91 -3.39
C HIS A 127 15.16 -3.92 -3.38
N VAL A 128 14.37 -3.98 -4.46
CA VAL A 128 13.27 -4.94 -4.59
C VAL A 128 13.81 -6.33 -4.91
N SER A 129 13.53 -7.25 -3.98
CA SER A 129 13.99 -8.63 -4.09
C SER A 129 13.26 -9.40 -5.20
N THR A 130 13.96 -10.36 -5.81
CA THR A 130 13.35 -11.33 -6.73
C THR A 130 12.21 -12.11 -6.05
N ASP A 131 12.34 -12.39 -4.75
CA ASP A 131 11.29 -13.05 -3.98
C ASP A 131 10.01 -12.24 -3.91
N PHE A 132 10.10 -10.92 -3.71
CA PHE A 132 8.93 -10.05 -3.74
C PHE A 132 8.29 -9.99 -5.13
N ARG A 133 9.08 -9.81 -6.20
CA ARG A 133 8.51 -9.83 -7.57
C ARG A 133 7.82 -11.15 -7.90
N ARG A 134 8.37 -12.27 -7.42
CA ARG A 134 7.73 -13.59 -7.51
C ARG A 134 6.41 -13.65 -6.71
N MET A 135 6.35 -13.04 -5.53
CA MET A 135 5.11 -12.92 -4.76
C MET A 135 4.05 -12.10 -5.51
N VAL A 136 4.46 -11.00 -6.15
CA VAL A 136 3.57 -10.18 -7.00
C VAL A 136 3.04 -11.02 -8.15
N ALA A 137 3.90 -11.69 -8.93
CA ALA A 137 3.49 -12.55 -10.04
C ALA A 137 2.44 -13.59 -9.60
N ARG A 138 2.61 -14.19 -8.41
CA ARG A 138 1.68 -15.19 -7.87
C ARG A 138 0.33 -14.63 -7.39
N LYS A 139 0.28 -13.36 -6.98
CA LYS A 139 -0.84 -12.80 -6.21
C LYS A 139 -1.63 -11.71 -6.93
N THR A 140 -0.99 -10.89 -7.77
CA THR A 140 -1.67 -9.80 -8.46
C THR A 140 -2.73 -10.35 -9.41
N THR A 141 -3.89 -9.70 -9.45
CA THR A 141 -4.99 -9.92 -10.37
C THR A 141 -4.90 -9.02 -11.60
N ARG A 142 -4.04 -8.00 -11.56
CA ARG A 142 -3.81 -7.06 -12.65
C ARG A 142 -3.04 -7.69 -13.80
N VAL A 143 -3.71 -7.82 -14.95
CA VAL A 143 -3.15 -8.42 -16.18
C VAL A 143 -1.96 -7.63 -16.73
N ASP A 144 -2.02 -6.30 -16.69
CA ASP A 144 -0.96 -5.41 -17.17
C ASP A 144 0.34 -5.56 -16.35
N VAL A 145 0.22 -5.76 -15.03
CA VAL A 145 1.36 -6.07 -14.15
C VAL A 145 1.94 -7.46 -14.45
N LEU A 146 1.09 -8.47 -14.71
CA LEU A 146 1.55 -9.79 -15.12
C LEU A 146 2.29 -9.75 -16.46
N GLN A 147 1.76 -9.02 -17.45
CA GLN A 147 2.40 -8.84 -18.76
C GLN A 147 3.77 -8.16 -18.64
N PHE A 148 3.90 -7.17 -17.77
CA PHE A 148 5.21 -6.58 -17.47
C PHE A 148 6.17 -7.64 -16.89
N LEU A 149 5.71 -8.45 -15.94
CA LEU A 149 6.52 -9.49 -15.29
C LEU A 149 6.90 -10.67 -16.20
N GLN A 150 6.26 -10.84 -17.36
CA GLN A 150 6.74 -11.79 -18.39
C GLN A 150 8.14 -11.43 -18.91
N ASN A 151 8.56 -10.18 -18.76
CA ASN A 151 9.89 -9.70 -19.14
C ASN A 151 10.82 -9.52 -17.93
N ASP A 152 10.47 -10.07 -16.76
CA ASP A 152 11.29 -9.95 -15.55
C ASP A 152 12.69 -10.54 -15.74
N ARG A 153 13.67 -9.93 -15.08
CA ARG A 153 15.06 -10.40 -15.05
C ARG A 153 15.23 -11.83 -14.52
N SER A 154 14.33 -12.33 -13.68
CA SER A 154 14.32 -13.69 -13.15
C SER A 154 13.40 -14.62 -13.95
N ASP A 155 13.96 -15.74 -14.39
CA ASP A 155 13.24 -16.86 -15.00
C ASP A 155 12.07 -17.39 -14.16
N VAL A 156 12.25 -17.50 -12.84
CA VAL A 156 11.20 -17.94 -11.92
C VAL A 156 10.04 -16.96 -11.92
N VAL A 157 10.30 -15.65 -11.94
CA VAL A 157 9.25 -14.63 -11.97
C VAL A 157 8.48 -14.70 -13.29
N ARG A 158 9.19 -14.77 -14.43
CA ARG A 158 8.58 -14.92 -15.76
C ARG A 158 7.66 -16.14 -15.82
N LYS A 159 8.14 -17.29 -15.36
CA LYS A 159 7.35 -18.53 -15.31
C LYS A 159 6.03 -18.36 -14.56
N TYR A 160 6.04 -17.75 -13.36
CA TYR A 160 4.81 -17.53 -12.60
C TYR A 160 3.86 -16.55 -13.29
N ALA A 161 4.38 -15.51 -13.94
CA ALA A 161 3.57 -14.57 -14.71
C ALA A 161 2.86 -15.26 -15.88
N ASP A 162 3.60 -16.08 -16.65
CA ASP A 162 3.05 -16.85 -17.76
C ASP A 162 1.96 -17.84 -17.32
N GLU A 163 2.22 -18.62 -16.27
CA GLU A 163 1.25 -19.58 -15.72
C GLU A 163 -0.05 -18.89 -15.29
N ARG A 164 0.05 -17.72 -14.67
CA ARG A 164 -1.10 -16.91 -14.22
C ARG A 164 -1.91 -16.36 -15.37
N LEU A 165 -1.26 -15.85 -16.41
CA LEU A 165 -1.93 -15.34 -17.62
C LEU A 165 -2.67 -16.46 -18.35
N VAL A 166 -2.05 -17.63 -18.49
CA VAL A 166 -2.70 -18.81 -19.11
C VAL A 166 -3.89 -19.29 -18.28
N ALA A 167 -3.78 -19.32 -16.95
CA ALA A 167 -4.88 -19.73 -16.07
C ALA A 167 -6.08 -18.76 -16.13
N GLY A 168 -5.83 -17.45 -16.25
CA GLY A 168 -6.88 -16.44 -16.43
C GLY A 168 -7.71 -16.68 -17.70
N VAL A 169 -7.04 -16.88 -18.85
CA VAL A 169 -7.68 -17.14 -20.15
C VAL A 169 -8.55 -18.41 -20.14
N ARG A 170 -8.17 -19.43 -19.35
CA ARG A 170 -8.96 -20.66 -19.23
C ARG A 170 -10.23 -20.48 -18.40
N SER A 171 -10.20 -19.56 -17.44
CA SER A 171 -11.34 -19.30 -16.53
C SER A 171 -12.43 -18.47 -17.19
N GLU A 172 -12.09 -17.63 -18.18
CA GLU A 172 -13.05 -16.80 -18.93
C GLU A 172 -13.78 -17.55 -20.06
N LYS A 173 -13.33 -18.77 -20.40
CA LYS A 173 -13.89 -19.60 -21.49
C LYS A 173 -14.85 -20.69 -21.01
N GLN A 174 -15.16 -20.74 -19.71
CA GLN A 174 -16.14 -21.66 -19.11
C GLN A 174 -17.34 -20.86 -18.61
#